data_AF-D6ST26-F1
#
_entry.id   AF-D6ST26-F1
#
_cell.length_a   1.000
_cell.length_b   1.000
_cell.length_c   1.000
_cell.angle_alpha   90.00
_cell.angle_beta   90.00
_cell.angle_gamma   90.00
#
_symmetry.space_group_name_H-M   'P 1'
#
loop_
_entity.id
_entity.type
_entity.pdbx_description
1 polymer ?
#
loop_
_entity_poly.entity_id
_entity_poly.type
_entity_poly.pdbx_seq_one_letter_code
_entity_poly.pdbx_strand_id
1 'polypeptide(L)'
;MATTFWSSFREEARKVYIKVFQNSWPIWLAAVFLAILALMIFLWDSMWGITGGFRNWGDNFFYLIGLYSERPTEPWMSNMSMSNIGLVLGALAAALMAGQFKLRNSSWYEYLKGIAGGGLMGIGAAIASGCNIGGFYNAIGMFSMGGYAMMIGLGIGAYIGLRILIWEMMNVPQQFTAAPPSREMPGKAFINWGKISPFAGGLVLVLILTAFYLYSVQGETVLGGLLFFGALIGITMQRARLCFARAFREPFMTGDAEMVRAIALSLLIYGMGSAVIKYNWIQPETMGVFHPFWLGSLLGGIIFGIGMLLAGGCGSGSLWRAGEGHIKLIIAVVSFALFNSLGFAFLERFQVQDWLGSGVFMPDVFGWPLALAVFVLIPVAWALWAIWNEKSEKFVIF
;
A
#
# COMPACT_ATOMS: atom_id res chain seq x y z
N MET A 1 -16.24 -5.07 46.80
CA MET A 1 -16.99 -4.37 45.72
C MET A 1 -16.04 -3.71 44.71
N ALA A 2 -15.02 -2.95 45.16
CA ALA A 2 -13.99 -2.41 44.25
C ALA A 2 -13.13 -3.50 43.57
N THR A 3 -12.75 -4.56 44.28
CA THR A 3 -11.93 -5.66 43.73
C THR A 3 -12.62 -6.45 42.63
N THR A 4 -13.94 -6.67 42.72
CA THR A 4 -14.77 -7.33 41.71
C THR A 4 -15.00 -6.46 40.46
N PHE A 5 -15.10 -5.14 40.64
CA PHE A 5 -15.17 -4.20 39.50
C PHE A 5 -13.86 -4.17 38.72
N TRP A 6 -12.71 -4.06 39.40
CA TRP A 6 -11.41 -4.06 38.73
C TRP A 6 -11.07 -5.39 38.05
N SER A 7 -11.50 -6.53 38.61
CA SER A 7 -11.32 -7.84 37.95
C SER A 7 -12.21 -7.99 36.72
N SER A 8 -13.49 -7.58 36.80
CA SER A 8 -14.42 -7.60 35.67
C SER A 8 -13.98 -6.66 34.55
N PHE A 9 -13.56 -5.43 34.89
CA PHE A 9 -13.02 -4.48 33.92
C PHE A 9 -11.77 -5.02 33.23
N ARG A 10 -10.84 -5.64 33.99
CA ARG A 10 -9.63 -6.23 33.42
C ARG A 10 -9.94 -7.40 32.48
N GLU A 11 -10.95 -8.20 32.79
CA GLU A 11 -11.37 -9.31 31.95
C GLU A 11 -12.00 -8.82 30.65
N GLU A 12 -12.87 -7.80 30.72
CA GLU A 12 -13.50 -7.21 29.54
C GLU A 12 -12.49 -6.46 28.67
N ALA A 13 -11.58 -5.70 29.28
CA ALA A 13 -10.46 -5.07 28.58
C ALA A 13 -9.56 -6.11 27.88
N ARG A 14 -9.34 -7.27 28.50
CA ARG A 14 -8.59 -8.37 27.90
C ARG A 14 -9.34 -8.97 26.70
N LYS A 15 -10.66 -9.17 26.80
CA LYS A 15 -11.47 -9.65 25.66
C LYS A 15 -11.43 -8.68 24.48
N VAL A 16 -11.56 -7.38 24.76
CA VAL A 16 -11.43 -6.32 23.75
C VAL A 16 -10.03 -6.35 23.12
N TYR A 17 -8.98 -6.45 23.93
CA TYR A 17 -7.60 -6.55 23.45
C TYR A 17 -7.39 -7.74 22.51
N ILE A 18 -7.90 -8.93 22.88
CA ILE A 18 -7.83 -10.14 22.05
C ILE A 18 -8.57 -9.91 20.73
N LYS A 19 -9.77 -9.33 20.79
CA LYS A 19 -10.58 -9.08 19.59
C LYS A 19 -9.94 -8.07 18.64
N VAL A 20 -9.31 -7.02 19.18
CA VAL A 20 -8.69 -5.94 18.40
C VAL A 20 -7.33 -6.36 17.86
N PHE A 21 -6.45 -6.93 18.70
CA PHE A 21 -5.04 -7.16 18.39
C PHE A 21 -4.63 -8.63 18.19
N GLN A 22 -5.44 -9.61 18.59
CA GLN A 22 -5.10 -11.02 18.34
C GLN A 22 -5.88 -11.59 17.17
N ASN A 23 -7.18 -11.32 17.06
CA ASN A 23 -8.02 -11.81 15.96
C ASN A 23 -7.84 -11.00 14.66
N SER A 24 -7.81 -11.69 13.51
CA SER A 24 -7.82 -11.04 12.20
C SER A 24 -9.16 -10.31 12.00
N TRP A 25 -9.09 -9.09 11.50
CA TRP A 25 -10.30 -8.31 11.21
C TRP A 25 -10.95 -8.83 9.93
N PRO A 26 -12.30 -8.81 9.84
CA PRO A 26 -12.99 -9.06 8.58
C PRO A 26 -12.51 -8.09 7.49
N ILE A 27 -12.23 -8.61 6.29
CA ILE A 27 -11.59 -7.83 5.22
C ILE A 27 -12.50 -6.68 4.76
N TRP A 28 -13.81 -6.91 4.69
CA TRP A 28 -14.78 -5.88 4.33
C TRP A 28 -14.78 -4.69 5.32
N LEU A 29 -14.57 -4.96 6.62
CA LEU A 29 -14.53 -3.91 7.65
C LEU A 29 -13.28 -3.05 7.47
N ALA A 30 -12.14 -3.69 7.18
CA ALA A 30 -10.91 -2.96 6.87
C ALA A 30 -10.98 -2.17 5.58
N ALA A 31 -11.70 -2.65 4.57
CA ALA A 31 -11.99 -1.89 3.35
C ALA A 31 -12.82 -0.62 3.64
N VAL A 32 -13.86 -0.71 4.48
CA VAL A 32 -14.63 0.46 4.89
C VAL A 32 -13.75 1.46 5.65
N PHE A 33 -12.95 0.99 6.63
CA PHE A 33 -12.03 1.86 7.35
C PHE A 33 -10.99 2.49 6.44
N LEU A 34 -10.44 1.74 5.48
CA LEU A 34 -9.49 2.25 4.52
C LEU A 34 -10.09 3.38 3.67
N ALA A 35 -11.32 3.19 3.17
CA ALA A 35 -12.03 4.22 2.42
C ALA A 35 -12.26 5.49 3.25
N ILE A 36 -12.72 5.35 4.50
CA ILE A 36 -12.93 6.49 5.40
C ILE A 36 -11.61 7.20 5.68
N LEU A 37 -10.55 6.49 6.01
CA LEU A 37 -9.24 7.09 6.30
C LEU A 37 -8.65 7.79 5.06
N ALA A 38 -8.81 7.21 3.87
CA ALA A 38 -8.41 7.85 2.63
C ALA A 38 -9.21 9.14 2.35
N LEU A 39 -10.53 9.14 2.62
CA LEU A 39 -11.36 10.35 2.54
C LEU A 39 -10.93 11.41 3.55
N MET A 40 -10.60 11.01 4.78
CA MET A 40 -10.11 11.94 5.80
C MET A 40 -8.80 12.58 5.38
N ILE A 41 -7.85 11.81 4.82
CA ILE A 41 -6.61 12.35 4.26
C ILE A 41 -6.89 13.34 3.12
N PHE A 42 -7.82 12.98 2.22
CA PHE A 42 -8.21 13.84 1.10
C PHE A 42 -8.87 15.16 1.54
N LEU A 43 -9.68 15.12 2.61
CA LEU A 43 -10.24 16.33 3.22
C LEU A 43 -9.18 17.18 3.93
N TRP A 44 -8.12 16.54 4.44
CA TRP A 44 -7.12 17.20 5.27
C TRP A 44 -6.09 18.00 4.46
N ASP A 45 -5.56 17.43 3.38
CA ASP A 45 -4.50 18.08 2.59
C ASP A 45 -4.51 17.62 1.12
N SER A 46 -4.28 16.34 0.91
CA SER A 46 -4.02 15.78 -0.42
C SER A 46 -4.52 14.35 -0.51
N MET A 47 -4.50 13.77 -1.71
CA MET A 47 -4.86 12.37 -1.89
C MET A 47 -3.86 11.46 -1.14
N TRP A 48 -4.34 10.32 -0.66
CA TRP A 48 -3.46 9.36 0.00
C TRP A 48 -2.48 8.73 -1.01
N GLY A 49 -1.24 9.21 -1.06
CA GLY A 49 -0.21 8.71 -1.99
C GLY A 49 0.93 8.00 -1.28
N ILE A 50 1.51 7.01 -1.95
CA ILE A 50 2.69 6.26 -1.45
C ILE A 50 3.92 6.49 -2.32
N THR A 51 3.75 6.58 -3.64
CA THR A 51 4.84 6.72 -4.62
C THR A 51 5.68 7.96 -4.38
N GLY A 52 5.07 9.10 -4.02
CA GLY A 52 5.80 10.33 -3.73
C GLY A 52 6.69 10.20 -2.49
N GLY A 53 6.26 9.48 -1.46
CA GLY A 53 7.10 9.20 -0.29
C GLY A 53 8.29 8.30 -0.62
N PHE A 54 8.09 7.28 -1.47
CA PHE A 54 9.22 6.47 -1.97
C PHE A 54 10.18 7.27 -2.83
N ARG A 55 9.66 8.15 -3.71
CA ARG A 55 10.48 9.06 -4.51
C ARG A 55 11.34 9.93 -3.60
N ASN A 56 10.73 10.56 -2.58
CA ASN A 56 11.42 11.39 -1.62
C ASN A 56 12.56 10.66 -0.90
N TRP A 57 12.36 9.41 -0.48
CA TRP A 57 13.43 8.62 0.13
C TRP A 57 14.57 8.31 -0.85
N GLY A 58 14.25 8.03 -2.11
CA GLY A 58 15.23 7.83 -3.18
C GLY A 58 16.01 9.11 -3.49
N ASP A 59 15.32 10.24 -3.64
CA ASP A 59 15.93 11.54 -3.94
C ASP A 59 16.90 11.95 -2.83
N ASN A 60 16.51 11.77 -1.55
CA ASN A 60 17.40 12.02 -0.41
C ASN A 60 18.63 11.11 -0.42
N PHE A 61 18.47 9.83 -0.76
CA PHE A 61 19.61 8.92 -0.90
C PHE A 61 20.57 9.36 -2.02
N PHE A 62 20.04 9.73 -3.20
CA PHE A 62 20.86 10.19 -4.32
C PHE A 62 21.53 11.55 -4.07
N TYR A 63 20.89 12.42 -3.30
CA TYR A 63 21.49 13.65 -2.81
C TYR A 63 22.65 13.38 -1.84
N LEU A 64 22.46 12.47 -0.87
CA LEU A 64 23.49 12.11 0.12
C LEU A 64 24.76 11.53 -0.51
N ILE A 65 24.63 10.78 -1.61
CA ILE A 65 25.79 10.23 -2.34
C ILE A 65 26.37 11.22 -3.37
N GLY A 66 25.83 12.44 -3.47
CA GLY A 66 26.30 13.49 -4.37
C GLY A 66 25.88 13.33 -5.84
N LEU A 67 24.92 12.46 -6.14
CA LEU A 67 24.42 12.25 -7.51
C LEU A 67 23.39 13.32 -7.92
N TYR A 68 22.62 13.84 -6.96
CA TYR A 68 21.71 14.98 -7.16
C TYR A 68 22.31 16.25 -6.55
N SER A 69 22.26 17.34 -7.31
CA SER A 69 22.79 18.66 -6.92
C SER A 69 21.81 19.46 -6.07
N GLU A 70 20.51 19.26 -6.26
CA GLU A 70 19.46 19.97 -5.53
C GLU A 70 19.08 19.22 -4.26
N ARG A 71 18.93 19.95 -3.16
CA ARG A 71 18.54 19.37 -1.87
C ARG A 71 17.04 19.06 -1.88
N PRO A 72 16.63 17.78 -1.80
CA PRO A 72 15.22 17.43 -1.71
C PRO A 72 14.65 17.79 -0.33
N THR A 73 13.33 17.77 -0.21
CA THR A 73 12.66 17.91 1.09
C THR A 73 13.02 16.74 2.00
N GLU A 74 13.27 17.03 3.28
CA GLU A 74 13.60 15.99 4.25
C GLU A 74 12.44 15.00 4.43
N PRO A 75 12.69 13.70 4.67
CA PRO A 75 11.63 12.70 4.78
C PRO A 75 10.59 12.98 5.86
N TRP A 76 10.94 13.69 6.93
CA TRP A 76 10.02 14.07 8.00
C TRP A 76 9.25 15.37 7.76
N MET A 77 9.54 16.07 6.65
CA MET A 77 8.85 17.28 6.22
C MET A 77 8.07 17.09 4.90
N SER A 78 8.16 15.90 4.30
CA SER A 78 7.43 15.57 3.06
C SER A 78 6.09 14.90 3.39
N ASN A 79 4.99 15.46 2.86
CA ASN A 79 3.61 15.02 3.13
C ASN A 79 3.42 13.50 2.93
N MET A 80 3.71 12.99 1.73
CA MET A 80 3.53 11.56 1.42
C MET A 80 4.53 10.67 2.17
N SER A 81 5.74 11.16 2.43
CA SER A 81 6.73 10.43 3.24
C SER A 81 6.24 10.26 4.68
N MET A 82 5.67 11.31 5.29
CA MET A 82 5.11 11.24 6.64
C MET A 82 3.95 10.24 6.74
N SER A 83 3.06 10.20 5.74
CA SER A 83 2.03 9.15 5.66
C SER A 83 2.63 7.75 5.54
N ASN A 84 3.68 7.55 4.74
CA ASN A 84 4.37 6.25 4.62
C ASN A 84 5.06 5.83 5.92
N ILE A 85 5.74 6.75 6.61
CA ILE A 85 6.37 6.52 7.91
C ILE A 85 5.29 6.13 8.92
N GLY A 86 4.18 6.89 8.95
CA GLY A 86 3.01 6.59 9.77
C GLY A 86 2.53 5.17 9.52
N LEU A 87 2.33 4.77 8.27
CA LEU A 87 1.88 3.44 7.88
C LEU A 87 2.83 2.33 8.38
N VAL A 88 4.14 2.50 8.24
CA VAL A 88 5.12 1.53 8.75
C VAL A 88 5.08 1.46 10.28
N LEU A 89 5.05 2.59 10.97
CA LEU A 89 5.03 2.65 12.44
C LEU A 89 3.72 2.11 13.02
N GLY A 90 2.58 2.40 12.38
CA GLY A 90 1.28 1.86 12.75
C GLY A 90 1.21 0.34 12.57
N ALA A 91 1.75 -0.17 11.46
CA ALA A 91 1.85 -1.61 11.22
C ALA A 91 2.78 -2.29 12.24
N LEU A 92 3.92 -1.66 12.56
CA LEU A 92 4.85 -2.13 13.59
C LEU A 92 4.17 -2.17 14.97
N ALA A 93 3.46 -1.11 15.35
CA ALA A 93 2.71 -1.06 16.60
C ALA A 93 1.67 -2.18 16.68
N ALA A 94 0.89 -2.38 15.61
CA ALA A 94 -0.09 -3.45 15.53
C ALA A 94 0.54 -4.84 15.61
N ALA A 95 1.66 -5.08 14.91
CA ALA A 95 2.38 -6.34 14.93
C ALA A 95 3.00 -6.66 16.30
N LEU A 96 3.53 -5.64 16.99
CA LEU A 96 4.09 -5.76 18.34
C LEU A 96 3.00 -6.03 19.38
N MET A 97 1.87 -5.32 19.35
CA MET A 97 0.72 -5.59 20.22
C MET A 97 0.10 -6.97 19.95
N ALA A 98 0.09 -7.42 18.70
CA ALA A 98 -0.36 -8.76 18.36
C ALA A 98 0.62 -9.87 18.78
N GLY A 99 1.85 -9.53 19.16
CA GLY A 99 2.93 -10.51 19.37
C GLY A 99 3.35 -11.25 18.09
N GLN A 100 3.08 -10.66 16.92
CA GLN A 100 3.30 -11.26 15.59
C GLN A 100 4.61 -10.77 14.93
N PHE A 101 5.22 -9.72 15.47
CA PHE A 101 6.50 -9.22 14.98
C PHE A 101 7.59 -10.29 15.10
N LYS A 102 8.21 -10.60 13.95
CA LYS A 102 9.32 -11.54 13.88
C LYS A 102 10.16 -11.21 12.66
N LEU A 103 11.48 -11.11 12.84
CA LEU A 103 12.40 -11.01 11.71
C LEU A 103 12.33 -12.30 10.89
N ARG A 104 11.75 -12.19 9.68
CA ARG A 104 11.56 -13.30 8.75
C ARG A 104 12.62 -13.19 7.65
N ASN A 105 13.66 -14.00 7.80
CA ASN A 105 14.70 -14.13 6.78
C ASN A 105 14.19 -15.00 5.61
N SER A 106 14.75 -14.77 4.44
CA SER A 106 14.51 -15.58 3.24
C SER A 106 15.84 -16.01 2.64
N SER A 107 15.80 -16.85 1.60
CA SER A 107 17.00 -17.22 0.86
C SER A 107 17.57 -16.01 0.11
N TRP A 108 18.85 -16.08 -0.27
CA TRP A 108 19.50 -15.02 -1.04
C TRP A 108 18.81 -14.79 -2.40
N TYR A 109 18.25 -15.84 -3.00
CA TYR A 109 17.52 -15.77 -4.26
C TYR A 109 16.21 -14.98 -4.11
N GLU A 110 15.51 -15.18 -2.99
CA GLU A 110 14.32 -14.38 -2.66
C GLU A 110 14.65 -12.90 -2.45
N TYR A 111 15.83 -12.57 -1.92
CA TYR A 111 16.28 -11.19 -1.81
C TYR A 111 16.57 -10.57 -3.18
N LEU A 112 17.21 -11.33 -4.09
CA LEU A 112 17.41 -10.87 -5.46
C LEU A 112 16.08 -10.62 -6.18
N LYS A 113 15.08 -11.49 -5.98
CA LYS A 113 13.71 -11.25 -6.47
C LYS A 113 13.05 -10.03 -5.83
N GLY A 114 13.32 -9.78 -4.55
CA GLY A 114 12.92 -8.56 -3.85
C GLY A 114 13.49 -7.31 -4.51
N ILE A 115 14.77 -7.31 -4.89
CA ILE A 115 15.42 -6.22 -5.61
C ILE A 115 14.84 -6.08 -7.03
N ALA A 116 14.77 -7.17 -7.80
CA ALA A 116 14.24 -7.12 -9.16
C ALA A 116 12.77 -6.65 -9.18
N GLY A 117 11.94 -7.19 -8.30
CA GLY A 117 10.54 -6.78 -8.15
C GLY A 117 10.40 -5.33 -7.66
N GLY A 118 11.21 -4.92 -6.68
CA GLY A 118 11.30 -3.54 -6.20
C GLY A 118 11.65 -2.55 -7.31
N GLY A 119 12.66 -2.87 -8.11
CA GLY A 119 13.10 -2.07 -9.24
C GLY A 119 12.02 -1.91 -10.31
N LEU A 120 11.37 -3.01 -10.71
CA LEU A 120 10.25 -2.97 -11.65
C LEU A 120 9.06 -2.18 -11.11
N MET A 121 8.72 -2.33 -9.82
CA MET A 121 7.70 -1.49 -9.19
C MET A 121 8.08 -0.01 -9.23
N GLY A 122 9.34 0.34 -8.96
CA GLY A 122 9.81 1.73 -9.01
C GLY A 122 9.70 2.34 -10.41
N ILE A 123 10.21 1.64 -11.43
CA ILE A 123 10.14 2.10 -12.82
C ILE A 123 8.68 2.20 -13.28
N GLY A 124 7.86 1.16 -13.03
CA GLY A 124 6.45 1.16 -13.41
C GLY A 124 5.66 2.28 -12.72
N ALA A 125 5.97 2.58 -11.46
CA ALA A 125 5.34 3.66 -10.72
C ALA A 125 5.74 5.05 -11.23
N ALA A 126 6.98 5.22 -11.72
CA ALA A 126 7.40 6.46 -12.36
C ALA A 126 6.66 6.69 -13.70
N ILE A 127 6.58 5.66 -14.53
CA ILE A 127 5.90 5.72 -15.85
C ILE A 127 4.40 5.99 -15.70
N ALA A 128 3.74 5.33 -14.75
CA ALA A 128 2.31 5.54 -14.47
C ALA A 128 2.03 6.75 -13.56
N SER A 129 3.07 7.46 -13.09
CA SER A 129 2.97 8.49 -12.04
C SER A 129 2.23 8.01 -10.79
N GLY A 130 2.25 6.70 -10.48
CA GLY A 130 1.49 6.12 -9.38
C GLY A 130 1.71 4.62 -9.22
N CYS A 131 1.62 4.15 -7.98
CA CYS A 131 1.56 2.72 -7.65
C CYS A 131 0.10 2.23 -7.57
N ASN A 132 -0.16 1.00 -7.11
CA ASN A 132 -1.53 0.51 -6.88
C ASN A 132 -2.41 1.46 -6.04
N ILE A 133 -1.81 2.22 -5.12
CA ILE A 133 -2.56 3.16 -4.29
C ILE A 133 -2.80 4.47 -5.05
N GLY A 134 -1.75 5.13 -5.54
CA GLY A 134 -1.90 6.38 -6.28
C GLY A 134 -2.58 6.18 -7.63
N GLY A 135 -1.94 5.37 -8.48
CA GLY A 135 -2.30 5.18 -9.88
C GLY A 135 -3.49 4.28 -10.15
N PHE A 136 -3.94 3.47 -9.20
CA PHE A 136 -5.17 2.68 -9.34
C PHE A 136 -6.24 3.16 -8.36
N TYR A 137 -6.04 2.96 -7.06
CA TYR A 137 -7.08 3.19 -6.06
C TYR A 137 -7.53 4.66 -6.00
N ASN A 138 -6.58 5.59 -5.86
CA ASN A 138 -6.89 7.01 -5.81
C ASN A 138 -7.25 7.57 -7.19
N ALA A 139 -6.54 7.19 -8.25
CA ALA A 139 -6.85 7.66 -9.59
C ALA A 139 -8.31 7.35 -9.98
N ILE A 140 -8.77 6.10 -9.78
CA ILE A 140 -10.17 5.73 -10.01
C ILE A 140 -11.09 6.46 -9.03
N GLY A 141 -10.74 6.45 -7.75
CA GLY A 141 -11.52 7.14 -6.72
C GLY A 141 -11.63 8.66 -6.94
N MET A 142 -10.73 9.28 -7.70
CA MET A 142 -10.74 10.72 -8.00
C MET A 142 -11.22 11.02 -9.41
N PHE A 143 -11.79 10.03 -10.10
CA PHE A 143 -12.34 10.11 -11.46
C PHE A 143 -11.30 10.44 -12.54
N SER A 144 -10.06 9.99 -12.36
CA SER A 144 -9.01 10.05 -13.38
C SER A 144 -9.10 8.86 -14.34
N MET A 145 -9.11 9.12 -15.65
CA MET A 145 -9.13 8.05 -16.65
C MET A 145 -7.87 7.18 -16.64
N GLY A 146 -6.71 7.75 -16.27
CA GLY A 146 -5.46 7.02 -16.10
C GLY A 146 -5.58 5.85 -15.10
N GLY A 147 -6.47 5.97 -14.10
CA GLY A 147 -6.72 4.92 -13.11
C GLY A 147 -7.24 3.62 -13.71
N TYR A 148 -8.09 3.70 -14.72
CA TYR A 148 -8.64 2.52 -15.40
C TYR A 148 -7.60 1.87 -16.33
N ALA A 149 -6.79 2.69 -17.02
CA ALA A 149 -5.67 2.18 -17.81
C ALA A 149 -4.65 1.44 -16.91
N MET A 150 -4.35 2.00 -15.74
CA MET A 150 -3.53 1.34 -14.72
C MET A 150 -4.16 0.03 -14.23
N MET A 151 -5.46 0.01 -13.95
CA MET A 151 -6.17 -1.22 -13.53
C MET A 151 -6.02 -2.35 -14.54
N ILE A 152 -6.20 -2.05 -15.83
CA ILE A 152 -6.00 -3.03 -16.92
C ILE A 152 -4.55 -3.48 -16.97
N GLY A 153 -3.61 -2.54 -16.91
CA GLY A 153 -2.18 -2.84 -16.91
C GLY A 153 -1.77 -3.74 -15.74
N LEU A 154 -2.27 -3.45 -14.54
CA LEU A 154 -2.05 -4.28 -13.35
C LEU A 154 -2.61 -5.68 -13.50
N GLY A 155 -3.79 -5.84 -14.10
CA GLY A 155 -4.36 -7.15 -14.40
C GLY A 155 -3.48 -7.98 -15.35
N ILE A 156 -3.04 -7.37 -16.45
CA ILE A 156 -2.14 -8.01 -17.43
C ILE A 156 -0.80 -8.34 -16.79
N GLY A 157 -0.20 -7.38 -16.08
CA GLY A 157 1.07 -7.55 -15.38
C GLY A 157 0.99 -8.61 -14.28
N ALA A 158 -0.12 -8.70 -13.56
CA ALA A 158 -0.36 -9.74 -12.57
C ALA A 158 -0.44 -11.13 -13.19
N TYR A 159 -1.14 -11.27 -14.32
CA TYR A 159 -1.22 -12.51 -15.06
C TYR A 159 0.16 -12.98 -15.57
N ILE A 160 0.93 -12.08 -16.17
CA ILE A 160 2.30 -12.36 -16.64
C ILE A 160 3.22 -12.70 -15.46
N GLY A 161 3.20 -11.88 -14.40
CA GLY A 161 4.00 -12.10 -13.19
C GLY A 161 3.67 -13.44 -12.52
N LEU A 162 2.40 -13.86 -12.52
CA LEU A 162 1.99 -15.16 -12.01
C LEU A 162 2.52 -16.31 -12.88
N ARG A 163 2.47 -16.20 -14.21
CA ARG A 163 3.08 -17.18 -15.12
C ARG A 163 4.59 -17.33 -14.86
N ILE A 164 5.30 -16.22 -14.65
CA ILE A 164 6.73 -16.22 -14.34
C ILE A 164 6.98 -16.95 -13.01
N LEU A 165 6.20 -16.66 -11.97
CA LEU A 165 6.32 -17.33 -10.67
C LEU A 165 6.02 -18.84 -10.77
N ILE A 166 5.03 -19.24 -11.56
CA ILE A 166 4.70 -20.66 -11.73
C ILE A 166 5.79 -21.40 -12.50
N TRP A 167 6.29 -20.79 -13.59
CA TRP A 167 7.45 -21.31 -14.32
C TRP A 167 8.66 -21.47 -13.41
N GLU A 168 8.90 -20.50 -12.52
CA GLU A 168 9.98 -20.56 -11.55
C GLU A 168 9.79 -21.71 -10.55
N MET A 169 8.59 -21.88 -9.98
CA MET A 169 8.30 -22.98 -9.05
C MET A 169 8.48 -24.37 -9.68
N MET A 170 8.29 -24.51 -10.99
CA MET A 170 8.47 -25.77 -11.70
C MET A 170 9.93 -26.05 -12.09
N ASN A 171 10.72 -25.01 -12.39
CA ASN A 171 12.04 -25.16 -13.01
C ASN A 171 13.22 -24.85 -12.08
N VAL A 172 13.01 -24.10 -10.99
CA VAL A 172 14.08 -23.73 -10.05
C VAL A 172 14.14 -24.75 -8.91
N PRO A 173 15.30 -25.39 -8.66
CA PRO A 173 15.44 -26.34 -7.56
C PRO A 173 15.12 -25.70 -6.21
N GLN A 174 14.31 -26.37 -5.39
CA GLN A 174 13.88 -25.87 -4.07
C GLN A 174 15.04 -25.54 -3.11
N GLN A 175 16.24 -26.09 -3.35
CA GLN A 175 17.44 -25.76 -2.59
C GLN A 175 17.81 -24.27 -2.66
N PHE A 176 17.47 -23.56 -3.74
CA PHE A 176 17.74 -22.12 -3.88
C PHE A 176 16.66 -21.23 -3.22
N THR A 177 15.44 -21.74 -3.09
CA THR A 177 14.29 -21.02 -2.52
C THR A 177 14.05 -21.34 -1.04
N ALA A 178 14.63 -22.43 -0.53
CA ALA A 178 14.56 -22.82 0.87
C ALA A 178 15.13 -21.73 1.78
N ALA A 179 14.32 -21.29 2.75
CA ALA A 179 14.79 -20.39 3.78
C ALA A 179 15.90 -21.07 4.61
N PRO A 180 16.97 -20.35 4.99
CA PRO A 180 17.98 -20.92 5.88
C PRO A 180 17.31 -21.38 7.18
N PRO A 181 17.75 -22.50 7.78
CA PRO A 181 17.20 -22.97 9.05
C PRO A 181 17.25 -21.82 10.05
N SER A 182 16.13 -21.57 10.73
CA SER A 182 16.08 -20.53 11.74
C SER A 182 17.18 -20.82 12.76
N ARG A 183 18.20 -19.95 12.83
CA ARG A 183 19.13 -19.95 13.96
C ARG A 183 18.29 -19.63 15.19
N GLU A 184 17.83 -20.66 15.88
CA GLU A 184 17.46 -20.51 17.28
C GLU A 184 18.71 -19.97 17.96
N MET A 185 18.62 -18.74 18.48
CA MET A 185 19.73 -18.18 19.25
C MET A 185 19.97 -19.14 20.43
N PRO A 186 21.17 -19.76 20.55
CA PRO A 186 21.47 -20.64 21.66
C PRO A 186 21.62 -19.77 22.90
N GLY A 187 20.56 -19.69 23.70
CA GLY A 187 20.55 -18.95 24.95
C GLY A 187 19.12 -18.65 25.36
N LYS A 188 18.78 -18.93 26.63
CA LYS A 188 17.57 -18.39 27.25
C LYS A 188 17.57 -16.90 26.97
N ALA A 189 16.64 -16.41 26.15
CA ALA A 189 16.51 -14.99 25.92
C ALA A 189 16.36 -14.33 27.31
N PHE A 190 17.33 -13.51 27.71
CA PHE A 190 17.32 -12.79 29.00
C PHE A 190 16.07 -11.90 29.15
N ILE A 191 15.32 -11.73 28.06
CA ILE A 191 14.19 -10.85 27.89
C ILE A 191 13.03 -11.68 27.31
N ASN A 192 11.93 -11.78 28.05
CA ASN A 192 10.69 -12.41 27.57
C ASN A 192 10.01 -11.52 26.52
N TRP A 193 10.45 -11.63 25.27
CA TRP A 193 9.92 -10.86 24.13
C TRP A 193 8.40 -10.95 23.96
N GLY A 194 7.77 -12.06 24.34
CA GLY A 194 6.30 -12.21 24.32
C GLY A 194 5.56 -11.33 25.35
N LYS A 195 6.21 -10.94 26.45
CA LYS A 195 5.61 -10.02 27.44
C LYS A 195 5.92 -8.56 27.16
N ILE A 196 7.04 -8.27 26.50
CA ILE A 196 7.50 -6.90 26.22
C ILE A 196 6.96 -6.36 24.90
N SER A 197 6.69 -7.23 23.92
CA SER A 197 6.16 -6.82 22.62
C SER A 197 4.87 -5.99 22.72
N PRO A 198 3.88 -6.29 23.59
CA PRO A 198 2.71 -5.42 23.76
C PRO A 198 3.05 -4.03 24.30
N PHE A 199 3.96 -3.94 25.26
CA PHE A 199 4.38 -2.65 25.83
C PHE A 199 5.19 -1.83 24.84
N ALA A 200 6.05 -2.47 24.05
CA ALA A 200 6.77 -1.82 22.97
C ALA A 200 5.80 -1.28 21.90
N GLY A 201 4.80 -2.06 21.50
CA GLY A 201 3.76 -1.59 20.56
C GLY A 201 2.93 -0.43 21.12
N GLY A 202 2.57 -0.49 22.41
CA GLY A 202 1.91 0.62 23.11
C GLY A 202 2.78 1.87 23.18
N LEU A 203 4.07 1.73 23.44
CA LEU A 203 5.04 2.84 23.43
C LEU A 203 5.12 3.48 22.04
N VAL A 204 5.16 2.69 20.96
CA VAL A 204 5.15 3.21 19.59
C VAL A 204 3.87 4.02 19.32
N LEU A 205 2.70 3.56 19.76
CA LEU A 205 1.46 4.35 19.64
C LEU A 205 1.52 5.67 20.41
N VAL A 206 2.04 5.65 21.65
CA VAL A 206 2.21 6.86 22.46
C VAL A 206 3.18 7.83 21.77
N LEU A 207 4.27 7.33 21.17
CA LEU A 207 5.20 8.15 20.40
C LEU A 207 4.55 8.75 19.16
N ILE A 208 3.69 8.02 18.45
CA ILE A 208 2.93 8.55 17.30
C ILE A 208 1.99 9.68 17.75
N LEU A 209 1.26 9.49 18.85
CA LEU A 209 0.36 10.51 19.40
C LEU A 209 1.13 11.74 19.92
N THR A 210 2.28 11.51 20.55
CA THR A 210 3.15 12.58 21.02
C THR A 210 3.72 13.35 19.84
N ALA A 211 4.19 12.67 18.79
CA ALA A 211 4.66 13.30 17.56
C ALA A 211 3.55 14.12 16.90
N PHE A 212 2.33 13.58 16.78
CA PHE A 212 1.16 14.31 16.29
C PHE A 212 0.94 15.61 17.06
N TYR A 213 0.98 15.56 18.40
CA TYR A 213 0.85 16.74 19.25
C TYR A 213 2.00 17.74 19.06
N LEU A 214 3.25 17.27 18.98
CA LEU A 214 4.41 18.12 18.78
C LEU A 214 4.36 18.86 17.43
N TYR A 215 3.99 18.16 16.34
CA TYR A 215 3.78 18.78 15.04
C TYR A 215 2.64 19.81 15.09
N SER A 216 1.55 19.51 15.83
CA SER A 216 0.46 20.46 16.02
C SER A 216 0.89 21.72 16.77
N VAL A 217 1.75 21.60 17.79
CA VAL A 217 2.26 22.75 18.56
C VAL A 217 3.23 23.60 17.72
N GLN A 218 3.96 22.98 16.79
CA GLN A 218 4.87 23.67 15.87
C GLN A 218 4.16 24.35 14.70
N GLY A 219 2.83 24.23 14.59
CA GLY A 219 2.05 24.79 13.49
C GLY A 219 1.97 23.90 12.25
N GLU A 220 2.63 22.74 12.26
CA GLU A 220 2.71 21.77 11.15
C GLU A 220 1.61 20.70 11.26
N THR A 221 0.36 21.13 11.42
CA THR A 221 -0.80 20.26 11.69
C THR A 221 -1.07 19.28 10.53
N VAL A 222 -0.71 19.65 9.30
CA VAL A 222 -0.83 18.79 8.11
C VAL A 222 0.07 17.57 8.21
N LEU A 223 1.36 17.76 8.48
CA LEU A 223 2.34 16.67 8.61
C LEU A 223 2.00 15.74 9.77
N GLY A 224 1.60 16.31 10.91
CA GLY A 224 1.11 15.54 12.05
C GLY A 224 -0.11 14.68 11.67
N GLY A 225 -1.12 15.29 11.03
CA GLY A 225 -2.32 14.57 10.59
C GLY A 225 -2.02 13.42 9.64
N LEU A 226 -1.13 13.63 8.66
CA LEU A 226 -0.71 12.59 7.71
C LEU A 226 0.02 11.43 8.39
N LEU A 227 0.87 11.71 9.39
CA LEU A 227 1.49 10.67 10.21
C LEU A 227 0.44 9.83 10.94
N PHE A 228 -0.54 10.50 11.56
CA PHE A 228 -1.58 9.88 12.34
C PHE A 228 -2.51 9.02 11.48
N PHE A 229 -3.04 9.56 10.39
CA PHE A 229 -3.90 8.80 9.46
C PHE A 229 -3.11 7.67 8.77
N GLY A 230 -1.85 7.92 8.41
CA GLY A 230 -0.95 6.89 7.91
C GLY A 230 -0.81 5.73 8.89
N ALA A 231 -0.62 6.01 10.18
CA ALA A 231 -0.56 4.99 11.22
C ALA A 231 -1.86 4.20 11.39
N LEU A 232 -3.02 4.87 11.33
CA LEU A 232 -4.32 4.18 11.36
C LEU A 232 -4.51 3.25 10.16
N ILE A 233 -4.07 3.68 8.98
CA ILE A 233 -4.07 2.83 7.78
C ILE A 233 -3.13 1.64 7.99
N GLY A 234 -1.92 1.86 8.50
CA GLY A 234 -0.95 0.81 8.82
C GLY A 234 -1.50 -0.25 9.76
N ILE A 235 -2.16 0.18 10.85
CA ILE A 235 -2.85 -0.72 11.80
C ILE A 235 -3.93 -1.52 11.07
N THR A 236 -4.81 -0.83 10.33
CA THR A 236 -5.93 -1.46 9.60
C THR A 236 -5.44 -2.51 8.60
N MET A 237 -4.40 -2.16 7.81
CA MET A 237 -3.82 -3.06 6.82
C MET A 237 -3.14 -4.27 7.44
N GLN A 238 -2.41 -4.09 8.56
CA GLN A 238 -1.77 -5.20 9.28
C GLN A 238 -2.81 -6.15 9.88
N ARG A 239 -3.87 -5.62 10.52
CA ARG A 239 -4.91 -6.43 11.18
C ARG A 239 -5.76 -7.26 10.21
N ALA A 240 -6.09 -6.71 9.05
CA ALA A 240 -6.89 -7.39 8.03
C ALA A 240 -6.05 -8.05 6.92
N ARG A 241 -4.72 -7.93 7.00
CA ARG A 241 -3.79 -8.37 5.94
C ARG A 241 -4.18 -7.85 4.56
N LEU A 242 -4.67 -6.62 4.51
CA LEU A 242 -5.20 -5.98 3.30
C LEU A 242 -4.05 -5.72 2.33
N CYS A 243 -4.18 -6.23 1.10
CA CYS A 243 -3.13 -6.14 0.09
C CYS A 243 -3.74 -5.99 -1.31
N PHE A 244 -3.49 -4.87 -1.96
CA PHE A 244 -3.96 -4.61 -3.32
C PHE A 244 -3.43 -5.61 -4.35
N ALA A 245 -2.21 -6.13 -4.16
CA ALA A 245 -1.67 -7.16 -5.04
C ALA A 245 -2.50 -8.46 -5.01
N ARG A 246 -3.12 -8.80 -3.86
CA ARG A 246 -3.97 -10.00 -3.76
C ARG A 246 -5.23 -9.86 -4.62
N ALA A 247 -5.85 -8.68 -4.69
CA ALA A 247 -7.02 -8.49 -5.56
C ALA A 247 -6.73 -8.73 -7.05
N PHE A 248 -5.52 -8.42 -7.53
CA PHE A 248 -5.15 -8.70 -8.92
C PHE A 248 -4.60 -10.11 -9.14
N ARG A 249 -3.99 -10.73 -8.12
CA ARG A 249 -3.37 -12.06 -8.21
C ARG A 249 -4.34 -13.21 -7.98
N GLU A 250 -5.11 -13.16 -6.89
CA GLU A 250 -5.91 -14.31 -6.42
C GLU A 250 -6.94 -14.80 -7.44
N PRO A 251 -7.64 -13.93 -8.20
CA PRO A 251 -8.55 -14.40 -9.25
C PRO A 251 -7.89 -15.34 -10.27
N PHE A 252 -6.60 -15.13 -10.57
CA PHE A 252 -5.86 -15.98 -11.52
C PHE A 252 -5.13 -17.16 -10.86
N MET A 253 -4.89 -17.11 -9.54
CA MET A 253 -4.12 -18.13 -8.84
C MET A 253 -4.98 -19.14 -8.10
N THR A 254 -5.93 -18.67 -7.29
CA THR A 254 -6.75 -19.51 -6.40
C THR A 254 -8.24 -19.41 -6.73
N GLY A 255 -8.64 -18.44 -7.55
CA GLY A 255 -10.04 -18.14 -7.83
C GLY A 255 -10.72 -17.29 -6.75
N ASP A 256 -10.07 -17.02 -5.61
CA ASP A 256 -10.67 -16.29 -4.49
C ASP A 256 -11.01 -14.83 -4.86
N ALA A 257 -12.28 -14.47 -4.65
CA ALA A 257 -12.82 -13.14 -4.91
C ALA A 257 -12.97 -12.26 -3.65
N GLU A 258 -12.61 -12.74 -2.45
CA GLU A 258 -12.78 -11.99 -1.19
C GLU A 258 -12.08 -10.62 -1.24
N MET A 259 -10.81 -10.58 -1.66
CA MET A 259 -10.04 -9.34 -1.74
C MET A 259 -10.55 -8.37 -2.82
N VAL A 260 -11.01 -8.89 -3.96
CA VAL A 260 -11.59 -8.06 -5.03
C VAL A 260 -12.86 -7.38 -4.53
N ARG A 261 -13.76 -8.12 -3.88
CA ARG A 261 -14.99 -7.58 -3.30
C ARG A 261 -14.71 -6.49 -2.28
N ALA A 262 -13.73 -6.72 -1.39
CA ALA A 262 -13.37 -5.74 -0.38
C ALA A 262 -12.80 -4.45 -0.99
N ILE A 263 -11.88 -4.55 -1.95
CA ILE A 263 -11.28 -3.37 -2.59
C ILE A 263 -12.30 -2.63 -3.48
N ALA A 264 -13.19 -3.35 -4.17
CA ALA A 264 -14.29 -2.74 -4.92
C ALA A 264 -15.24 -1.97 -3.99
N LEU A 265 -15.61 -2.53 -2.83
CA LEU A 265 -16.41 -1.84 -1.83
C LEU A 265 -15.69 -0.58 -1.30
N SER A 266 -14.40 -0.70 -0.98
CA SER A 266 -13.56 0.44 -0.55
C SER A 266 -13.55 1.54 -1.60
N LEU A 267 -13.38 1.17 -2.87
CA LEU A 267 -13.40 2.09 -4.01
C LEU A 267 -14.73 2.81 -4.11
N LEU A 268 -15.86 2.09 -4.07
CA LEU A 268 -17.19 2.70 -4.15
C LEU A 268 -17.42 3.75 -3.06
N ILE A 269 -17.08 3.43 -1.81
CA ILE A 269 -17.22 4.39 -0.69
C ILE A 269 -16.30 5.60 -0.88
N TYR A 270 -15.03 5.35 -1.21
CA TYR A 270 -14.03 6.41 -1.39
C TYR A 270 -14.36 7.32 -2.58
N GLY A 271 -14.75 6.76 -3.74
CA GLY A 271 -15.07 7.55 -4.92
C GLY A 271 -16.41 8.27 -4.84
N MET A 272 -17.41 7.71 -4.13
CA MET A 272 -18.63 8.47 -3.85
C MET A 272 -18.35 9.63 -2.90
N GLY A 273 -17.52 9.43 -1.86
CA GLY A 273 -17.13 10.51 -0.95
C GLY A 273 -16.31 11.60 -1.66
N SER A 274 -15.35 11.22 -2.50
CA SER A 274 -14.54 12.18 -3.25
C SER A 274 -15.36 12.95 -4.28
N ALA A 275 -16.38 12.32 -4.89
CA ALA A 275 -17.30 12.99 -5.82
C ALA A 275 -18.03 14.13 -5.12
N VAL A 276 -18.56 13.87 -3.91
CA VAL A 276 -19.23 14.90 -3.10
C VAL A 276 -18.26 16.04 -2.76
N ILE A 277 -17.03 15.73 -2.39
CA ILE A 277 -16.01 16.72 -2.03
C ILE A 277 -15.66 17.61 -3.24
N LYS A 278 -15.41 17.00 -4.40
CA LYS A 278 -15.08 17.72 -5.64
C LYS A 278 -16.25 18.52 -6.19
N TYR A 279 -17.47 17.95 -6.16
CA TYR A 279 -18.68 18.64 -6.61
C TYR A 279 -19.00 19.91 -5.80
N ASN A 280 -18.67 19.90 -4.51
CA ASN A 280 -18.85 21.07 -3.62
C ASN A 280 -17.63 22.01 -3.62
N TRP A 281 -16.65 21.82 -4.51
CA TRP A 281 -15.44 22.65 -4.61
C TRP A 281 -14.62 22.76 -3.32
N ILE A 282 -14.74 21.78 -2.41
CA ILE A 282 -13.95 21.73 -1.17
C ILE A 282 -12.47 21.46 -1.49
N GLN A 283 -12.22 20.64 -2.51
CA GLN A 283 -10.90 20.36 -3.07
C GLN A 283 -10.93 20.60 -4.59
N PRO A 284 -9.81 21.01 -5.22
CA PRO A 284 -9.79 21.32 -6.64
C PRO A 284 -10.03 20.07 -7.49
N GLU A 285 -10.71 20.25 -8.62
CA GLU A 285 -11.12 19.17 -9.52
C GLU A 285 -9.93 18.38 -10.09
N THR A 286 -8.81 19.08 -10.34
CA THR A 286 -7.55 18.53 -10.85
C THR A 286 -6.78 17.71 -9.81
N MET A 287 -7.16 17.75 -8.52
CA MET A 287 -6.46 17.01 -7.48
C MET A 287 -6.58 15.50 -7.74
N GLY A 288 -5.42 14.86 -7.94
CA GLY A 288 -5.29 13.43 -8.23
C GLY A 288 -5.55 13.02 -9.67
N VAL A 289 -5.65 13.99 -10.57
CA VAL A 289 -5.88 13.79 -12.00
C VAL A 289 -4.63 14.18 -12.81
N PHE A 290 -3.51 13.54 -12.51
CA PHE A 290 -2.22 13.75 -13.21
C PHE A 290 -1.68 12.47 -13.84
N HIS A 291 -2.43 11.38 -13.75
CA HIS A 291 -2.00 10.05 -14.20
C HIS A 291 -2.06 9.96 -15.73
N PRO A 292 -0.96 9.63 -16.41
CA PRO A 292 -0.85 9.74 -17.86
C PRO A 292 -1.76 8.73 -18.56
N PHE A 293 -2.84 9.21 -19.18
CA PHE A 293 -3.76 8.40 -19.97
C PHE A 293 -3.39 8.49 -21.46
N TRP A 294 -3.35 7.41 -22.25
CA TRP A 294 -3.65 6.01 -21.97
C TRP A 294 -2.40 5.16 -21.75
N LEU A 295 -1.35 5.42 -22.55
CA LEU A 295 -0.22 4.53 -22.72
C LEU A 295 0.67 4.46 -21.48
N GLY A 296 0.95 5.61 -20.83
CA GLY A 296 1.80 5.65 -19.65
C GLY A 296 1.24 4.84 -18.48
N SER A 297 -0.03 5.05 -18.14
CA SER A 297 -0.68 4.28 -17.06
C SER A 297 -0.81 2.79 -17.39
N LEU A 298 -1.07 2.43 -18.66
CA LEU A 298 -1.15 1.03 -19.07
C LEU A 298 0.21 0.33 -18.99
N LEU A 299 1.25 0.89 -19.61
CA LEU A 299 2.60 0.31 -19.62
C LEU A 299 3.22 0.30 -18.22
N GLY A 300 3.10 1.40 -17.48
CA GLY A 300 3.53 1.47 -16.09
C GLY A 300 2.81 0.47 -15.21
N GLY A 301 1.50 0.28 -15.40
CA GLY A 301 0.70 -0.74 -14.72
C GLY A 301 1.15 -2.17 -15.02
N ILE A 302 1.52 -2.49 -16.27
CA ILE A 302 2.04 -3.82 -16.64
C ILE A 302 3.37 -4.09 -15.94
N ILE A 303 4.33 -3.16 -16.05
CA ILE A 303 5.66 -3.30 -15.43
C ILE A 303 5.54 -3.39 -13.91
N PHE A 304 4.71 -2.53 -13.31
CA PHE A 304 4.43 -2.55 -11.87
C PHE A 304 3.77 -3.87 -11.44
N GLY A 305 2.80 -4.35 -12.22
CA GLY A 305 2.11 -5.62 -11.99
C GLY A 305 3.07 -6.81 -11.98
N ILE A 306 4.00 -6.89 -12.94
CA ILE A 306 5.04 -7.93 -12.93
C ILE A 306 5.91 -7.80 -11.67
N GLY A 307 6.35 -6.58 -11.34
CA GLY A 307 7.19 -6.29 -10.19
C GLY A 307 6.55 -6.69 -8.85
N MET A 308 5.25 -6.40 -8.65
CA MET A 308 4.57 -6.70 -7.39
C MET A 308 4.46 -8.20 -7.11
N LEU A 309 4.36 -9.04 -8.16
CA LEU A 309 4.35 -10.50 -8.03
C LEU A 309 5.73 -11.03 -7.63
N LEU A 310 6.80 -10.58 -8.29
CA LEU A 310 8.18 -10.99 -7.98
C LEU A 310 8.60 -10.58 -6.56
N ALA A 311 8.27 -9.35 -6.17
CA ALA A 311 8.53 -8.84 -4.82
C ALA A 311 7.69 -9.57 -3.75
N GLY A 312 6.50 -10.06 -4.11
CA GLY A 312 5.55 -10.67 -3.17
C GLY A 312 4.72 -9.65 -2.37
N GLY A 313 4.63 -8.40 -2.86
CA GLY A 313 3.92 -7.29 -2.26
C GLY A 313 3.82 -6.10 -3.22
N CYS A 314 2.80 -5.26 -3.05
CA CYS A 314 2.72 -3.94 -3.72
C CYS A 314 3.31 -2.85 -2.82
N GLY A 315 3.46 -1.60 -3.28
CA GLY A 315 4.05 -0.51 -2.50
C GLY A 315 3.57 -0.41 -1.04
N SER A 316 2.25 -0.28 -0.81
CA SER A 316 1.67 -0.30 0.54
C SER A 316 1.84 -1.63 1.26
N GLY A 317 1.63 -2.74 0.53
CA GLY A 317 1.78 -4.10 1.03
C GLY A 317 3.18 -4.38 1.59
N SER A 318 4.19 -3.85 0.92
CA SER A 318 5.59 -3.98 1.28
C SER A 318 5.93 -3.12 2.49
N LEU A 319 5.35 -1.91 2.62
CA LEU A 319 5.56 -1.04 3.79
C LEU A 319 5.02 -1.65 5.09
N TRP A 320 3.75 -2.10 5.13
CA TRP A 320 3.21 -2.64 6.38
C TRP A 320 3.84 -3.99 6.77
N ARG A 321 4.19 -4.83 5.78
CA ARG A 321 4.92 -6.08 6.04
C ARG A 321 6.39 -5.86 6.40
N ALA A 322 7.01 -4.79 5.91
CA ALA A 322 8.31 -4.34 6.43
C ALA A 322 8.20 -4.01 7.92
N GLY A 323 7.10 -3.36 8.35
CA GLY A 323 6.77 -3.15 9.76
C GLY A 323 6.59 -4.44 10.57
N GLU A 324 6.22 -5.57 9.96
CA GLU A 324 6.17 -6.88 10.63
C GLU A 324 7.54 -7.57 10.78
N GLY A 325 8.57 -7.08 10.08
CA GLY A 325 9.92 -7.65 10.08
C GLY A 325 10.25 -8.56 8.88
N HIS A 326 9.53 -8.47 7.77
CA HIS A 326 9.86 -9.22 6.55
C HIS A 326 11.06 -8.63 5.79
N ILE A 327 12.21 -9.28 5.86
CA ILE A 327 13.45 -8.75 5.25
C ILE A 327 13.36 -8.63 3.74
N LYS A 328 12.78 -9.63 3.04
CA LYS A 328 12.57 -9.56 1.57
C LYS A 328 11.84 -8.28 1.16
N LEU A 329 10.82 -7.87 1.92
CA LEU A 329 9.99 -6.72 1.59
C LEU A 329 10.63 -5.39 2.00
N ILE A 330 11.48 -5.38 3.03
CA ILE A 330 12.35 -4.25 3.35
C ILE A 330 13.29 -3.97 2.17
N ILE A 331 13.93 -5.02 1.63
CA ILE A 331 14.80 -4.90 0.46
C ILE A 331 14.02 -4.40 -0.76
N ALA A 332 12.80 -4.93 -0.99
CA ALA A 332 11.94 -4.47 -2.07
C ALA A 332 11.52 -2.99 -1.91
N VAL A 333 11.28 -2.52 -0.68
CA VAL A 333 10.98 -1.12 -0.35
C VAL A 333 12.15 -0.21 -0.71
N VAL A 334 13.37 -0.57 -0.31
CA VAL A 334 14.58 0.20 -0.63
C VAL A 334 14.78 0.24 -2.14
N SER A 335 14.69 -0.91 -2.80
CA SER A 335 14.85 -0.98 -4.26
C SER A 335 13.76 -0.18 -4.99
N PHE A 336 12.51 -0.22 -4.55
CA PHE A 336 11.45 0.63 -5.08
C PHE A 336 11.85 2.11 -4.94
N ALA A 337 12.19 2.59 -3.74
CA ALA A 337 12.54 4.00 -3.52
C ALA A 337 13.62 4.50 -4.50
N LEU A 338 14.70 3.73 -4.65
CA LEU A 338 15.81 4.08 -5.54
C LEU A 338 15.41 4.09 -7.02
N PHE A 339 14.78 3.03 -7.51
CA PHE A 339 14.41 2.94 -8.92
C PHE A 339 13.25 3.88 -9.30
N ASN A 340 12.39 4.24 -8.35
CA ASN A 340 11.34 5.22 -8.56
C ASN A 340 11.93 6.62 -8.75
N SER A 341 12.86 7.03 -7.87
CA SER A 341 13.59 8.29 -8.02
C SER A 341 14.35 8.37 -9.35
N LEU A 342 15.14 7.33 -9.68
CA LEU A 342 15.83 7.23 -10.98
C LEU A 342 14.86 7.23 -12.16
N GLY A 343 13.73 6.55 -12.05
CA GLY A 343 12.71 6.50 -13.10
C GLY A 343 12.12 7.88 -13.39
N PHE A 344 11.78 8.65 -12.37
CA PHE A 344 11.30 10.02 -12.54
C PHE A 344 12.38 10.93 -13.13
N ALA A 345 13.61 10.87 -12.62
CA ALA A 345 14.73 11.65 -13.14
C ALA A 345 15.04 11.32 -14.61
N PHE A 346 14.93 10.04 -15.00
CA PHE A 346 15.08 9.61 -16.38
C PHE A 346 13.98 10.21 -17.27
N LEU A 347 12.71 10.08 -16.87
CA LEU A 347 11.57 10.59 -17.64
C LEU A 347 11.64 12.11 -17.82
N GLU A 348 12.08 12.84 -16.80
CA GLU A 348 12.27 14.28 -16.83
C GLU A 348 13.45 14.68 -17.74
N ARG A 349 14.60 14.02 -17.60
CA ARG A 349 15.80 14.31 -18.41
C ARG A 349 15.58 14.08 -19.91
N PHE A 350 14.83 13.04 -20.26
CA PHE A 350 14.57 12.69 -21.67
C PHE A 350 13.23 13.26 -22.19
N GLN A 351 12.51 14.05 -21.39
CA GLN A 351 11.22 14.66 -21.75
C GLN A 351 10.20 13.67 -22.33
N VAL A 352 10.24 12.42 -21.86
CA VAL A 352 9.33 11.35 -22.32
C VAL A 352 7.94 11.50 -21.70
N GLN A 353 7.78 12.38 -20.70
CA GLN A 353 6.52 12.64 -20.01
C GLN A 353 5.41 13.07 -20.98
N ASP A 354 5.73 13.90 -21.97
CA ASP A 354 4.76 14.37 -22.96
C ASP A 354 4.21 13.23 -23.85
N TRP A 355 5.00 12.18 -24.05
CA TRP A 355 4.62 11.01 -24.86
C TRP A 355 3.78 10.00 -24.07
N LEU A 356 3.88 10.01 -22.74
CA LEU A 356 3.17 9.07 -21.87
C LEU A 356 1.67 9.41 -21.76
N GLY A 357 1.32 10.67 -22.02
CA GLY A 357 -0.03 11.20 -21.96
C GLY A 357 -0.24 12.12 -20.76
N SER A 358 -1.42 12.72 -20.66
CA SER A 358 -1.80 13.64 -19.59
C SER A 358 -2.92 13.07 -18.71
N GLY A 359 -3.12 13.67 -17.54
CA GLY A 359 -4.24 13.36 -16.68
C GLY A 359 -5.55 13.87 -17.29
N VAL A 360 -6.53 12.98 -17.46
CA VAL A 360 -7.85 13.35 -17.98
C VAL A 360 -8.91 13.13 -16.91
N PHE A 361 -9.63 14.19 -16.57
CA PHE A 361 -10.74 14.16 -15.61
C PHE A 361 -12.00 13.68 -16.31
N MET A 362 -12.58 12.58 -15.82
CA MET A 362 -13.73 11.94 -16.45
C MET A 362 -14.99 12.85 -16.49
N PRO A 363 -15.34 13.62 -15.43
CA PRO A 363 -16.49 14.53 -15.46
C PRO A 363 -16.39 15.65 -16.49
N ASP A 364 -15.19 16.12 -16.83
CA ASP A 364 -15.02 17.18 -17.85
C ASP A 364 -15.33 16.68 -19.26
N VAL A 365 -15.11 15.39 -19.52
CA VAL A 365 -15.33 14.78 -20.84
C VAL A 365 -16.77 14.31 -21.01
N PHE A 366 -17.34 13.71 -19.97
CA PHE A 366 -18.62 12.97 -20.05
C PHE A 366 -19.76 13.61 -19.25
N GLY A 367 -19.46 14.61 -18.43
CA GLY A 367 -20.37 15.13 -17.41
C GLY A 367 -20.44 14.24 -16.16
N TRP A 368 -20.80 14.85 -15.04
CA TRP A 368 -20.91 14.18 -13.74
C TRP A 368 -21.81 12.93 -13.73
N PRO A 369 -23.03 12.93 -14.32
CA PRO A 369 -23.91 11.76 -14.26
C PRO A 369 -23.31 10.52 -14.93
N LEU A 370 -22.69 10.71 -16.12
CA LEU A 370 -22.10 9.60 -16.86
C LEU A 370 -20.80 9.14 -16.20
N ALA A 371 -19.97 10.08 -15.69
CA ALA A 371 -18.76 9.75 -14.95
C ALA A 371 -19.06 8.92 -13.69
N LEU A 372 -20.10 9.28 -12.92
CA LEU A 372 -20.55 8.51 -11.77
C LEU A 372 -21.09 7.13 -12.15
N ALA A 373 -21.87 7.04 -13.23
CA ALA A 373 -22.38 5.77 -13.72
C ALA A 373 -21.23 4.83 -14.12
N VAL A 374 -20.28 5.31 -14.92
CA VAL A 374 -19.09 4.54 -15.33
C VAL A 374 -18.25 4.14 -14.11
N PHE A 375 -18.06 5.07 -13.17
CA PHE A 375 -17.32 4.81 -11.93
C PHE A 375 -17.96 3.72 -11.07
N VAL A 376 -19.29 3.66 -10.94
CA VAL A 376 -19.95 2.59 -10.18
C VAL A 376 -19.95 1.28 -10.95
N LEU A 377 -20.21 1.33 -12.26
CA LEU A 377 -20.32 0.13 -13.09
C LEU A 377 -19.01 -0.67 -13.14
N ILE A 378 -17.85 -0.03 -13.22
CA ILE A 378 -16.57 -0.74 -13.39
C ILE A 378 -16.17 -1.58 -12.17
N PRO A 379 -16.11 -1.05 -10.92
CA PRO A 379 -15.84 -1.85 -9.71
C PRO A 379 -16.88 -2.92 -9.46
N VAL A 380 -18.17 -2.65 -9.75
CA VAL A 380 -19.24 -3.65 -9.63
C VAL A 380 -19.04 -4.78 -10.65
N ALA A 381 -18.78 -4.45 -11.92
CA ALA A 381 -18.50 -5.43 -12.95
C ALA A 381 -17.24 -6.25 -12.62
N TRP A 382 -16.20 -5.61 -12.09
CA TRP A 382 -14.97 -6.29 -11.65
C TRP A 382 -15.23 -7.26 -10.49
N ALA A 383 -16.02 -6.86 -9.49
CA ALA A 383 -16.43 -7.73 -8.40
C ALA A 383 -17.32 -8.90 -8.86
N LEU A 384 -18.28 -8.65 -9.75
CA LEU A 384 -19.14 -9.68 -10.32
C LEU A 384 -18.35 -10.67 -11.18
N TRP A 385 -17.40 -10.18 -11.98
CA TRP A 385 -16.47 -11.01 -12.73
C TRP A 385 -15.65 -11.91 -11.80
N ALA A 386 -15.11 -11.37 -10.71
CA ALA A 386 -14.35 -12.15 -9.74
C ALA A 386 -15.21 -13.23 -9.06
N ILE A 387 -16.45 -12.92 -8.67
CA ILE A 387 -17.39 -13.90 -8.08
C ILE A 387 -17.77 -14.99 -9.10
N TRP A 388 -17.96 -14.61 -10.36
CA TRP A 388 -18.22 -15.58 -11.42
C TRP A 388 -17.00 -16.48 -11.67
N ASN A 389 -15.79 -15.92 -11.60
CA ASN A 389 -14.56 -16.68 -11.74
C ASN A 389 -14.31 -17.61 -10.55
N GLU A 390 -14.66 -17.20 -9.33
CA GLU A 390 -14.63 -18.04 -8.11
C GLU A 390 -15.48 -19.30 -8.26
N LYS A 391 -16.61 -19.23 -8.98
CA LYS A 391 -17.48 -20.39 -9.23
C LYS A 391 -17.12 -21.20 -10.46
N SER A 392 -16.54 -20.56 -11.46
CA SER A 392 -16.31 -21.19 -12.77
C SER A 392 -14.88 -21.70 -12.93
N GLU A 393 -13.94 -21.21 -12.12
CA GLU A 393 -12.50 -21.49 -12.13
C GLU A 393 -11.82 -21.34 -13.51
N LYS A 394 -12.49 -20.68 -14.47
CA LYS A 394 -12.06 -20.64 -15.87
C LYS A 394 -10.76 -19.88 -16.11
N PHE A 395 -10.49 -18.86 -15.30
CA PHE A 395 -9.28 -18.05 -15.41
C PHE A 395 -8.20 -18.41 -14.37
N VAL A 396 -8.42 -19.49 -13.62
CA VAL A 396 -7.41 -20.03 -12.71
C VAL A 396 -6.33 -20.70 -13.56
N ILE A 397 -5.08 -20.31 -13.32
CA ILE A 397 -3.92 -20.81 -14.08
C ILE A 397 -3.48 -22.21 -13.61
N PHE A 398 -3.93 -22.60 -12.42
CA PHE A 398 -3.63 -23.88 -11.78
C PHE A 398 -4.59 -25.00 -12.16
#